data_AF-A0A9P3GE98-F1
#
_entry.id   AF-A0A9P3GE98-F1
#
_cell.length_a   1.000
_cell.length_b   1.000
_cell.length_c   1.000
_cell.angle_alpha   90.00
_cell.angle_beta   90.00
_cell.angle_gamma   90.00
#
_symmetry.space_group_name_H-M   'P 1'
#
loop_
_entity.id
_entity.type
_entity.pdbx_description
1 polymer ?
#
loop_
_entity_poly.entity_id
_entity_poly.type
_entity_poly.pdbx_seq_one_letter_code
_entity_poly.pdbx_strand_id
1 'polypeptide(L)'
;MLEHWFELFPDADSILALRGLPGDEMEERIRQLPTSWTCLLHEICTADTQCPAEEGTIFTLFRVLGRVVELAPEDAWCAAWNARFLPVLAELMDADFVFGYSQWALVSKGHLKTERITCILQLFLTCAKRVVTDARAPEVTALLDILQGTILGVFGKLWDIRANFLTGEYLHDPNVLYDNSSDPYIMMDELYDILNTLGYFIAETLMKHRTINLLETRLPAVFLVIWIYAEDAPIRFQGLANMRHVVLAADVNFDPWPPFLTESATGCTCDAIITMTMVRDFADENLVDAHLRDLVQFLSVWRDVCGSNATVLSSLEPRLSPSCLAAARRQLCRGNASDTAGFIFIATTICDNLSQGFQISGTQCYAFLDLFCHYITLCMQRNNARPPENLIKYVQWYGSQLADQRDRLADDSRPKSLVLRRHALQSWASVADELRMRDLPRRDPAWYPFAELWMSIKRLLPSLAREPPYVPFAVLERCAWDQCLCSRHKPAHRMRICKGCERVVYCGKRCQKSDWESGGHRERCRRVGQ
;
A
#
# COMPACT_ATOMS: atom_id res chain seq x y z
N MET A 1 -16.85 -37.75 40.57
CA MET A 1 -16.42 -36.87 39.47
C MET A 1 -15.17 -37.42 38.78
N LEU A 2 -14.07 -37.67 39.52
CA LEU A 2 -12.88 -38.37 39.00
C LEU A 2 -13.12 -39.83 38.58
N GLU A 3 -14.06 -40.54 39.22
CA GLU A 3 -14.43 -41.91 38.79
C GLU A 3 -15.35 -41.94 37.55
N HIS A 4 -16.02 -40.83 37.22
CA HIS A 4 -16.83 -40.70 36.00
C HIS A 4 -15.97 -40.30 34.78
N TRP A 5 -14.74 -39.82 35.03
CA TRP A 5 -13.74 -39.48 34.01
C TRP A 5 -13.08 -40.72 33.39
N PHE A 6 -12.85 -41.78 34.17
CA PHE A 6 -12.23 -43.01 33.69
C PHE A 6 -13.17 -43.92 32.89
N GLU A 7 -14.50 -43.77 33.05
CA GLU A 7 -15.48 -44.55 32.30
C GLU A 7 -15.77 -43.99 30.90
N LEU A 8 -15.39 -42.73 30.61
CA LEU A 8 -15.65 -42.07 29.32
C LEU A 8 -14.47 -42.13 28.32
N PHE A 9 -13.24 -42.43 28.76
CA PHE A 9 -12.05 -42.39 27.90
C PHE A 9 -10.99 -43.45 28.23
N PRO A 10 -10.95 -44.59 27.51
CA PRO A 10 -9.95 -45.63 27.73
C PRO A 10 -8.58 -45.38 27.05
N ASP A 11 -8.36 -44.23 26.39
CA ASP A 11 -7.25 -44.07 25.44
C ASP A 11 -6.43 -42.77 25.56
N ALA A 12 -6.53 -42.05 26.69
CA ALA A 12 -5.72 -40.84 26.93
C ALA A 12 -4.19 -41.12 26.92
N ASP A 13 -3.79 -42.33 27.34
CA ASP A 13 -2.40 -42.79 27.32
C ASP A 13 -1.84 -42.92 25.89
N SER A 14 -2.68 -43.19 24.90
CA SER A 14 -2.27 -43.29 23.49
C SER A 14 -1.86 -41.95 22.88
N ILE A 15 -2.28 -40.83 23.46
CA ILE A 15 -1.93 -39.46 23.04
C ILE A 15 -0.64 -39.02 23.69
N LEU A 16 -0.47 -39.31 24.98
CA LEU A 16 0.80 -39.09 25.68
C LEU A 16 1.93 -39.93 25.05
N ALA A 17 1.60 -41.09 24.47
CA ALA A 17 2.51 -41.91 23.69
C ALA A 17 2.94 -41.29 22.33
N LEU A 18 2.26 -40.24 21.83
CA LEU A 18 2.72 -39.49 20.65
C LEU A 18 3.89 -38.55 20.97
N ARG A 19 4.12 -38.26 22.26
CA ARG A 19 5.15 -37.32 22.71
C ARG A 19 6.53 -37.94 22.53
N GLY A 20 7.34 -37.35 21.64
CA GLY A 20 8.72 -37.78 21.37
C GLY A 20 8.88 -38.73 20.18
N LEU A 21 7.82 -39.04 19.43
CA LEU A 21 7.92 -39.81 18.20
C LEU A 21 8.53 -38.98 17.05
N PRO A 22 9.32 -39.59 16.15
CA PRO A 22 9.73 -38.98 14.89
C PRO A 22 8.52 -38.60 14.03
N GLY A 23 8.64 -37.52 13.24
CA GLY A 23 7.52 -36.94 12.48
C GLY A 23 6.73 -37.96 11.64
N ASP A 24 7.42 -38.85 10.96
CA ASP A 24 6.83 -39.83 10.04
C ASP A 24 6.01 -40.90 10.79
N GLU A 25 6.43 -41.27 12.00
CA GLU A 25 5.78 -42.28 12.85
C GLU A 25 4.57 -41.70 13.60
N MET A 26 4.71 -40.46 14.05
CA MET A 26 3.61 -39.67 14.60
C MET A 26 2.49 -39.47 13.57
N GLU A 27 2.86 -39.21 12.31
CA GLU A 27 1.91 -39.03 11.21
C GLU A 27 1.09 -40.29 10.90
N GLU A 28 1.73 -41.47 10.90
CA GLU A 28 1.05 -42.74 10.69
C GLU A 28 0.11 -43.09 11.86
N ARG A 29 0.51 -42.78 13.10
CA ARG A 29 -0.35 -42.96 14.29
C ARG A 29 -1.56 -42.05 14.28
N ILE A 30 -1.44 -40.80 13.82
CA ILE A 30 -2.57 -39.87 13.70
C ILE A 30 -3.61 -40.39 12.70
N ARG A 31 -3.18 -41.01 11.59
CA ARG A 31 -4.10 -41.59 10.58
C ARG A 31 -4.92 -42.77 11.10
N GLN A 32 -4.47 -43.43 12.16
CA GLN A 32 -5.14 -44.60 12.75
C GLN A 32 -6.16 -44.23 13.83
N LEU A 33 -6.31 -42.94 14.16
CA LEU A 33 -7.23 -42.49 15.19
C LEU A 33 -8.70 -42.51 14.71
N PRO A 34 -9.67 -42.85 15.60
CA PRO A 34 -11.11 -42.88 15.23
C PRO A 34 -11.63 -41.50 14.77
N THR A 35 -12.71 -41.46 13.99
CA THR A 35 -13.29 -40.22 13.43
C THR A 35 -14.06 -39.34 14.42
N SER A 36 -14.31 -39.76 15.66
CA SER A 36 -15.18 -39.05 16.63
C SER A 36 -14.43 -38.17 17.65
N TRP A 37 -13.54 -37.29 17.19
CA TRP A 37 -12.60 -36.52 18.04
C TRP A 37 -13.10 -35.18 18.61
N THR A 38 -14.39 -34.87 18.47
CA THR A 38 -14.98 -33.61 18.95
C THR A 38 -14.95 -33.41 20.47
N CYS A 39 -14.88 -34.47 21.29
CA CYS A 39 -14.88 -34.35 22.75
C CYS A 39 -13.48 -34.20 23.37
N LEU A 40 -12.47 -34.81 22.77
CA LEU A 40 -11.10 -34.82 23.28
C LEU A 40 -10.38 -33.47 23.09
N LEU A 41 -10.70 -32.76 22.00
CA LEU A 41 -10.22 -31.40 21.77
C LEU A 41 -10.79 -30.41 22.79
N HIS A 42 -12.01 -30.63 23.30
CA HIS A 42 -12.61 -29.79 24.33
C HIS A 42 -11.92 -29.96 25.70
N GLU A 43 -11.49 -31.19 26.07
CA GLU A 43 -10.76 -31.43 27.33
C GLU A 43 -9.32 -30.90 27.32
N ILE A 44 -8.58 -31.06 26.22
CA ILE A 44 -7.21 -30.52 26.10
C ILE A 44 -7.20 -28.99 26.19
N CYS A 45 -8.25 -28.32 25.69
CA CYS A 45 -8.35 -26.86 25.71
C CYS A 45 -8.84 -26.30 27.06
N THR A 46 -9.55 -27.10 27.86
CA THR A 46 -10.16 -26.64 29.13
C THR A 46 -9.37 -27.04 30.38
N ALA A 47 -8.47 -28.03 30.28
CA ALA A 47 -7.70 -28.53 31.42
C ALA A 47 -6.53 -27.63 31.88
N ASP A 48 -6.15 -26.59 31.12
CA ASP A 48 -4.79 -26.01 31.23
C ASP A 48 -4.71 -24.55 31.72
N THR A 49 -5.58 -24.17 32.67
CA THR A 49 -5.52 -22.82 33.29
C THR A 49 -4.57 -22.73 34.50
N GLN A 50 -3.91 -23.81 34.93
CA GLN A 50 -3.12 -23.82 36.18
C GLN A 50 -1.75 -24.55 36.14
N CYS A 51 -1.26 -25.06 35.00
CA CYS A 51 0.01 -25.82 34.95
C CYS A 51 1.07 -25.13 34.07
N PRO A 52 2.32 -24.93 34.54
CA PRO A 52 3.39 -24.39 33.71
C PRO A 52 3.93 -25.52 32.80
N ALA A 53 3.29 -25.74 31.66
CA ALA A 53 3.81 -26.66 30.65
C ALA A 53 5.12 -26.14 30.03
N GLU A 54 6.05 -27.04 29.73
CA GLU A 54 7.23 -26.74 28.91
C GLU A 54 6.81 -26.22 27.53
N GLU A 55 7.41 -25.10 27.13
CA GLU A 55 7.00 -24.20 26.04
C GLU A 55 6.80 -24.86 24.66
N GLY A 56 7.26 -26.10 24.43
CA GLY A 56 7.13 -26.84 23.18
C GLY A 56 5.83 -27.67 23.01
N THR A 57 5.08 -27.91 24.08
CA THR A 57 3.93 -28.84 24.04
C THR A 57 2.72 -28.24 23.30
N ILE A 58 2.41 -26.97 23.58
CA ILE A 58 1.32 -26.22 22.94
C ILE A 58 1.59 -26.02 21.44
N PHE A 59 2.85 -25.79 21.07
CA PHE A 59 3.24 -25.60 19.66
C PHE A 59 3.05 -26.88 18.84
N THR A 60 3.46 -28.01 19.40
CA THR A 60 3.27 -29.33 18.78
C THR A 60 1.78 -29.61 18.58
N LEU A 61 0.95 -29.27 19.58
CA LEU A 61 -0.50 -29.42 19.49
C LEU A 61 -1.10 -28.59 18.33
N PHE A 62 -0.72 -27.32 18.17
CA PHE A 62 -1.25 -26.49 17.09
C PHE A 62 -0.81 -26.97 15.69
N ARG A 63 0.42 -27.47 15.53
CA ARG A 63 0.88 -28.06 14.25
C ARG A 63 0.15 -29.36 13.93
N VAL A 64 -0.11 -30.19 14.93
CA VAL A 64 -0.91 -31.41 14.79
C VAL A 64 -2.32 -31.06 14.36
N LEU A 65 -2.95 -30.10 15.04
CA LEU A 65 -4.27 -29.61 14.68
C LEU A 65 -4.32 -29.08 13.24
N GLY A 66 -3.30 -28.35 12.80
CA GLY A 66 -3.20 -27.83 11.43
C GLY A 66 -3.16 -28.95 10.41
N ARG A 67 -2.37 -30.00 10.67
CA ARG A 67 -2.30 -31.17 9.79
C ARG A 67 -3.58 -32.00 9.81
N VAL A 68 -4.21 -32.18 10.96
CA VAL A 68 -5.51 -32.87 11.07
C VAL A 68 -6.56 -32.12 10.25
N VAL A 69 -6.58 -30.78 10.36
CA VAL A 69 -7.43 -29.90 9.55
C VAL A 69 -7.16 -30.06 8.06
N GLU A 70 -5.90 -30.09 7.63
CA GLU A 70 -5.53 -30.26 6.21
C GLU A 70 -5.93 -31.65 5.65
N LEU A 71 -5.82 -32.70 6.47
CA LEU A 71 -5.99 -34.09 6.04
C LEU A 71 -7.43 -34.61 6.18
N ALA A 72 -8.29 -33.95 6.95
CA ALA A 72 -9.68 -34.38 7.12
C ALA A 72 -10.47 -34.36 5.78
N PRO A 73 -11.24 -35.41 5.47
CA PRO A 73 -12.05 -35.48 4.24
C PRO A 73 -13.23 -34.49 4.28
N GLU A 74 -13.65 -33.97 3.12
CA GLU A 74 -14.59 -32.85 2.98
C GLU A 74 -15.96 -33.10 3.64
N ASP A 75 -16.43 -34.35 3.67
CA ASP A 75 -17.71 -34.76 4.25
C ASP A 75 -17.69 -34.91 5.78
N ALA A 76 -16.51 -35.04 6.40
CA ALA A 76 -16.34 -35.14 7.84
C ALA A 76 -16.40 -33.76 8.56
N TRP A 77 -16.40 -32.66 7.81
CA TRP A 77 -16.42 -31.28 8.33
C TRP A 77 -17.78 -30.82 8.88
N CYS A 78 -18.80 -31.68 8.87
CA CYS A 78 -20.17 -31.34 9.27
C CYS A 78 -20.28 -30.51 10.56
N ALA A 79 -21.39 -29.76 10.62
CA ALA A 79 -21.85 -28.79 11.62
C ALA A 79 -21.35 -28.92 13.07
N ALA A 80 -21.06 -30.11 13.57
CA ALA A 80 -20.50 -30.34 14.90
C ALA A 80 -19.09 -29.74 15.10
N TRP A 81 -18.22 -29.75 14.08
CA TRP A 81 -16.88 -29.17 14.21
C TRP A 81 -16.95 -27.64 14.16
N ASN A 82 -17.72 -27.08 13.22
CA ASN A 82 -17.95 -25.64 13.13
C ASN A 82 -18.65 -25.06 14.37
N ALA A 83 -19.62 -25.77 14.95
CA ALA A 83 -20.39 -25.28 16.08
C ALA A 83 -19.69 -25.41 17.45
N ARG A 84 -18.64 -26.24 17.57
CA ARG A 84 -17.98 -26.51 18.88
C ARG A 84 -16.50 -26.21 18.91
N PHE A 85 -15.76 -26.55 17.85
CA PHE A 85 -14.31 -26.39 17.85
C PHE A 85 -13.91 -24.93 17.64
N LEU A 86 -14.59 -24.23 16.72
CA LEU A 86 -14.27 -22.84 16.42
C LEU A 86 -14.57 -21.86 17.56
N PRO A 87 -15.69 -21.98 18.31
CA PRO A 87 -15.88 -21.21 19.54
C PRO A 87 -14.78 -21.45 20.58
N VAL A 88 -14.34 -22.70 20.77
CA VAL A 88 -13.22 -23.02 21.68
C VAL A 88 -11.91 -22.44 21.17
N LEU A 89 -11.65 -22.50 19.86
CA LEU A 89 -10.46 -21.90 19.27
C LEU A 89 -10.49 -20.37 19.37
N ALA A 90 -11.67 -19.77 19.25
CA ALA A 90 -11.89 -18.35 19.45
C ALA A 90 -11.74 -17.94 20.92
N GLU A 91 -12.19 -18.75 21.87
CA GLU A 91 -11.94 -18.58 23.31
C GLU A 91 -10.45 -18.74 23.66
N LEU A 92 -9.74 -19.67 23.02
CA LEU A 92 -8.28 -19.80 23.14
C LEU A 92 -7.53 -18.65 22.47
N MET A 93 -8.12 -18.03 21.45
CA MET A 93 -7.60 -16.80 20.88
C MET A 93 -8.06 -15.56 21.65
N ASP A 94 -9.06 -15.71 22.52
CA ASP A 94 -9.53 -14.62 23.35
C ASP A 94 -8.38 -14.20 24.27
N ALA A 95 -8.40 -12.91 24.51
CA ALA A 95 -7.18 -12.14 24.57
C ALA A 95 -6.41 -12.34 25.88
N ASP A 96 -6.92 -13.15 26.80
CA ASP A 96 -6.23 -13.54 28.04
C ASP A 96 -5.30 -14.74 27.85
N PHE A 97 -5.50 -15.57 26.82
CA PHE A 97 -4.55 -16.65 26.49
C PHE A 97 -3.39 -16.14 25.62
N VAL A 98 -3.69 -15.26 24.66
CA VAL A 98 -2.67 -14.63 23.79
C VAL A 98 -1.97 -13.47 24.49
N PHE A 99 -2.71 -12.68 25.29
CA PHE A 99 -2.22 -11.46 25.94
C PHE A 99 -2.49 -11.38 27.45
N GLY A 100 -2.76 -12.48 28.17
CA GLY A 100 -2.85 -12.48 29.65
C GLY A 100 -1.54 -12.12 30.36
N TYR A 101 -0.52 -11.75 29.60
CA TYR A 101 0.70 -11.14 30.04
C TYR A 101 0.49 -9.63 30.20
N SER A 102 1.07 -9.05 31.26
CA SER A 102 1.17 -7.58 31.35
C SER A 102 1.84 -7.02 30.10
N GLN A 103 1.50 -5.79 29.69
CA GLN A 103 2.09 -5.11 28.51
C GLN A 103 3.63 -5.24 28.47
N TRP A 104 4.28 -5.22 29.64
CA TRP A 104 5.74 -5.36 29.78
C TRP A 104 6.27 -6.76 29.44
N ALA A 105 5.52 -7.81 29.77
CA ALA A 105 5.90 -9.18 29.47
C ALA A 105 5.81 -9.48 27.95
N LEU A 106 5.00 -8.73 27.18
CA LEU A 106 4.97 -8.82 25.72
C LEU A 106 6.27 -8.28 25.08
N VAL A 107 6.80 -7.16 25.57
CA VAL A 107 8.02 -6.53 25.05
C VAL A 107 9.28 -7.38 25.27
N SER A 108 9.39 -8.04 26.43
CA SER A 108 10.61 -8.77 26.83
C SER A 108 10.80 -10.18 26.21
N LYS A 109 9.81 -10.70 25.46
CA LYS A 109 9.83 -12.08 24.91
C LYS A 109 9.29 -12.17 23.47
N GLY A 110 9.46 -11.12 22.64
CA GLY A 110 8.81 -10.95 21.33
C GLY A 110 8.85 -12.19 20.42
N HIS A 111 10.04 -12.71 20.11
CA HIS A 111 10.23 -13.76 19.10
C HIS A 111 9.44 -15.07 19.32
N LEU A 112 9.47 -15.63 20.52
CA LEU A 112 8.78 -16.90 20.84
C LEU A 112 7.25 -16.76 20.82
N LYS A 113 6.74 -15.54 20.91
CA LYS A 113 5.30 -15.25 21.02
C LYS A 113 4.66 -15.08 19.65
N THR A 114 5.40 -14.51 18.72
CA THR A 114 4.94 -14.35 17.34
C THR A 114 4.81 -15.68 16.64
N GLU A 115 5.71 -16.63 16.84
CA GLU A 115 5.54 -17.98 16.29
C GLU A 115 4.25 -18.65 16.78
N ARG A 116 3.89 -18.46 18.06
CA ARG A 116 2.63 -18.99 18.62
C ARG A 116 1.41 -18.33 18.00
N ILE A 117 1.39 -17.00 17.95
CA ILE A 117 0.28 -16.25 17.34
C ILE A 117 0.17 -16.61 15.86
N THR A 118 1.29 -16.73 15.15
CA THR A 118 1.33 -17.12 13.74
C THR A 118 0.81 -18.53 13.53
N CYS A 119 1.19 -19.51 14.36
CA CYS A 119 0.68 -20.88 14.24
C CYS A 119 -0.81 -20.98 14.56
N ILE A 120 -1.28 -20.28 15.61
CA ILE A 120 -2.70 -20.23 15.96
C ILE A 120 -3.49 -19.59 14.82
N LEU A 121 -3.01 -18.48 14.28
CA LEU A 121 -3.63 -17.83 13.14
C LEU A 121 -3.58 -18.70 11.88
N GLN A 122 -2.47 -19.34 11.56
CA GLN A 122 -2.38 -20.24 10.40
C GLN A 122 -3.37 -21.40 10.51
N LEU A 123 -3.46 -22.02 11.69
CA LEU A 123 -4.47 -23.04 11.97
C LEU A 123 -5.88 -22.49 11.75
N PHE A 124 -6.16 -21.34 12.37
CA PHE A 124 -7.45 -20.67 12.29
C PHE A 124 -7.82 -20.37 10.84
N LEU A 125 -6.89 -19.80 10.07
CA LEU A 125 -7.07 -19.42 8.68
C LEU A 125 -7.28 -20.64 7.78
N THR A 126 -6.61 -21.75 8.07
CA THR A 126 -6.79 -23.01 7.34
C THR A 126 -8.20 -23.56 7.56
N CYS A 127 -8.68 -23.55 8.81
CA CYS A 127 -10.06 -23.91 9.13
C CYS A 127 -11.06 -22.99 8.40
N ALA A 128 -10.85 -21.68 8.49
CA ALA A 128 -11.76 -20.71 7.93
C ALA A 128 -11.81 -20.74 6.39
N LYS A 129 -10.69 -21.02 5.71
CA LYS A 129 -10.66 -21.22 4.24
C LYS A 129 -11.56 -22.36 3.80
N ARG A 130 -11.52 -23.49 4.53
CA ARG A 130 -12.35 -24.67 4.24
C ARG A 130 -13.83 -24.42 4.50
N VAL A 131 -14.16 -23.74 5.60
CA VAL A 131 -15.57 -23.42 5.91
C VAL A 131 -16.18 -22.49 4.87
N VAL A 132 -15.44 -21.49 4.39
CA VAL A 132 -15.99 -20.52 3.45
C VAL A 132 -16.15 -21.07 2.03
N THR A 133 -15.35 -22.06 1.63
CA THR A 133 -15.56 -22.75 0.34
C THR A 133 -16.91 -23.47 0.25
N ASP A 134 -17.55 -23.78 1.38
CA ASP A 134 -18.83 -24.52 1.46
C ASP A 134 -20.05 -23.60 1.75
N ALA A 135 -19.86 -22.28 1.62
CA ALA A 135 -20.77 -21.25 2.15
C ALA A 135 -22.13 -21.16 1.45
N ARG A 136 -23.08 -21.99 1.87
CA ARG A 136 -24.53 -21.75 1.76
C ARG A 136 -25.26 -21.73 3.11
N ALA A 137 -24.53 -21.82 4.21
CA ALA A 137 -25.07 -22.14 5.52
C ALA A 137 -25.02 -20.92 6.48
N PRO A 138 -26.09 -20.59 7.23
CA PRO A 138 -26.12 -19.55 8.27
C PRO A 138 -24.97 -19.62 9.29
N GLU A 139 -24.44 -20.82 9.49
CA GLU A 139 -23.31 -21.13 10.36
C GLU A 139 -22.02 -20.44 9.91
N VAL A 140 -21.87 -20.16 8.62
CA VAL A 140 -20.71 -19.41 8.10
C VAL A 140 -20.76 -17.97 8.60
N THR A 141 -21.92 -17.31 8.61
CA THR A 141 -22.03 -15.93 9.09
C THR A 141 -21.66 -15.83 10.57
N ALA A 142 -22.20 -16.70 11.42
CA ALA A 142 -21.86 -16.72 12.85
C ALA A 142 -20.36 -16.97 13.07
N LEU A 143 -19.75 -17.82 12.25
CA LEU A 143 -18.32 -18.06 12.30
C LEU A 143 -17.52 -16.81 11.91
N LEU A 144 -17.95 -16.12 10.85
CA LEU A 144 -17.32 -14.90 10.37
C LEU A 144 -17.42 -13.77 11.41
N ASP A 145 -18.51 -13.70 12.17
CA ASP A 145 -18.69 -12.75 13.27
C ASP A 145 -17.76 -13.04 14.45
N ILE A 146 -17.60 -14.32 14.83
CA ILE A 146 -16.63 -14.73 15.87
C ILE A 146 -15.21 -14.41 15.42
N LEU A 147 -14.86 -14.79 14.18
CA LEU A 147 -13.60 -14.47 13.51
C LEU A 147 -13.27 -13.00 13.60
N GLN A 148 -14.24 -12.18 13.22
CA GLN A 148 -14.15 -10.74 13.26
C GLN A 148 -13.95 -10.30 14.71
N GLY A 149 -14.79 -10.70 15.66
CA GLY A 149 -14.66 -10.35 17.08
C GLY A 149 -13.26 -10.65 17.64
N THR A 150 -12.75 -11.85 17.41
CA THR A 150 -11.42 -12.29 17.85
C THR A 150 -10.30 -11.50 17.20
N ILE A 151 -10.34 -11.36 15.86
CA ILE A 151 -9.37 -10.54 15.12
C ILE A 151 -9.39 -9.12 15.70
N LEU A 152 -10.55 -8.50 15.81
CA LEU A 152 -10.71 -7.15 16.34
C LEU A 152 -10.22 -7.00 17.78
N GLY A 153 -10.38 -8.01 18.63
CA GLY A 153 -9.84 -8.04 19.99
C GLY A 153 -8.32 -8.10 20.02
N VAL A 154 -7.73 -8.99 19.20
CA VAL A 154 -6.27 -9.08 19.00
C VAL A 154 -5.72 -7.74 18.51
N PHE A 155 -6.34 -7.17 17.48
CA PHE A 155 -5.96 -5.86 16.93
C PHE A 155 -6.11 -4.72 17.92
N GLY A 156 -7.16 -4.70 18.74
CA GLY A 156 -7.35 -3.69 19.78
C GLY A 156 -6.18 -3.67 20.76
N LYS A 157 -5.77 -4.84 21.27
CA LYS A 157 -4.62 -4.93 22.18
C LYS A 157 -3.30 -4.58 21.50
N LEU A 158 -3.09 -5.00 20.26
CA LEU A 158 -1.91 -4.64 19.48
C LEU A 158 -1.84 -3.14 19.20
N TRP A 159 -2.99 -2.53 18.95
CA TRP A 159 -3.13 -1.09 18.80
C TRP A 159 -2.75 -0.35 20.08
N ASP A 160 -3.22 -0.81 21.25
CA ASP A 160 -2.88 -0.23 22.55
C ASP A 160 -1.37 -0.32 22.84
N ILE A 161 -0.75 -1.45 22.53
CA ILE A 161 0.71 -1.63 22.67
C ILE A 161 1.44 -0.59 21.80
N ARG A 162 1.04 -0.49 20.54
CA ARG A 162 1.65 0.41 19.56
C ARG A 162 1.44 1.89 19.89
N ALA A 163 0.28 2.27 20.42
CA ALA A 163 0.00 3.64 20.84
C ALA A 163 1.02 4.10 21.89
N ASN A 164 1.32 3.26 22.88
CA ASN A 164 2.29 3.56 23.92
C ASN A 164 3.75 3.64 23.40
N PHE A 165 4.06 2.92 22.32
CA PHE A 165 5.36 3.05 21.62
C PHE A 165 5.45 4.38 20.85
N LEU A 166 4.41 4.76 20.12
CA LEU A 166 4.39 5.99 19.32
C LEU A 166 4.35 7.26 20.16
N THR A 167 3.71 7.23 21.34
CA THR A 167 3.68 8.39 22.27
C THR A 167 5.00 8.60 23.01
N GLY A 168 5.96 7.68 22.86
CA GLY A 168 7.28 7.78 23.49
C GLY A 168 7.28 7.49 24.99
N GLU A 169 6.15 7.05 25.58
CA GLU A 169 6.09 6.69 27.00
C GLU A 169 7.08 5.57 27.36
N TYR A 170 7.38 4.66 26.43
CA TYR A 170 8.40 3.61 26.60
C TYR A 170 9.83 4.04 26.23
N LEU A 171 10.00 5.07 25.40
CA LEU A 171 11.33 5.53 24.96
C LEU A 171 12.04 6.41 25.99
N HIS A 172 11.31 6.89 27.01
CA HIS A 172 11.82 7.81 28.02
C HIS A 172 12.06 7.17 29.39
N ASP A 173 11.87 5.87 29.58
CA ASP A 173 12.24 5.21 30.84
C ASP A 173 13.76 4.92 30.85
N PRO A 174 14.57 5.67 31.63
CA PRO A 174 16.02 5.52 31.66
C PRO A 174 16.47 4.19 32.28
N ASN A 175 15.56 3.40 32.87
CA ASN A 175 15.88 2.10 33.46
C ASN A 175 15.80 0.94 32.44
N VAL A 176 15.38 1.22 31.20
CA VAL A 176 15.26 0.19 30.15
C VAL A 176 16.60 0.06 29.43
N LEU A 177 17.41 -0.92 29.88
CA LEU A 177 18.58 -1.39 29.13
C LEU A 177 18.10 -2.22 27.94
N TYR A 178 18.06 -1.61 26.76
CA TYR A 178 17.80 -2.33 25.51
C TYR A 178 18.96 -3.28 25.22
N ASP A 179 18.72 -4.57 25.44
CA ASP A 179 19.42 -5.66 24.77
C ASP A 179 19.16 -5.52 23.26
N ASN A 180 20.20 -5.65 22.42
CA ASN A 180 20.12 -5.53 20.96
C ASN A 180 19.11 -6.50 20.29
N SER A 181 18.57 -7.47 21.00
CA SER A 181 17.51 -8.39 20.54
C SER A 181 16.08 -7.92 20.90
N SER A 182 15.96 -6.87 21.70
CA SER A 182 14.69 -6.26 22.13
C SER A 182 14.35 -5.03 21.30
N ASP A 183 14.69 -5.07 20.01
CA ASP A 183 14.40 -3.97 19.11
C ASP A 183 12.87 -3.89 18.92
N PRO A 184 12.18 -2.82 19.35
CA PRO A 184 10.75 -2.67 19.14
C PRO A 184 10.34 -2.77 17.66
N TYR A 185 11.26 -2.60 16.71
CA TYR A 185 11.01 -2.85 15.29
C TYR A 185 10.80 -4.34 14.96
N ILE A 186 11.45 -5.28 15.67
CA ILE A 186 11.29 -6.73 15.45
C ILE A 186 9.86 -7.19 15.77
N MET A 187 9.30 -6.71 16.88
CA MET A 187 7.92 -7.02 17.24
C MET A 187 6.93 -6.48 16.20
N MET A 188 7.25 -5.33 15.58
CA MET A 188 6.43 -4.74 14.52
C MET A 188 6.50 -5.57 13.24
N ASP A 189 7.67 -6.09 12.85
CA ASP A 189 7.82 -7.00 11.69
C ASP A 189 7.02 -8.29 11.85
N GLU A 190 7.13 -8.88 13.03
CA GLU A 190 6.40 -10.07 13.43
C GLU A 190 4.88 -9.85 13.47
N LEU A 191 4.46 -8.68 13.95
CA LEU A 191 3.10 -8.21 13.83
C LEU A 191 2.69 -8.06 12.36
N TYR A 192 3.52 -7.46 11.51
CA TYR A 192 3.19 -7.33 10.08
C TYR A 192 3.00 -8.68 9.41
N ASP A 193 3.77 -9.71 9.75
CA ASP A 193 3.59 -11.05 9.18
C ASP A 193 2.24 -11.68 9.56
N ILE A 194 1.84 -11.51 10.83
CA ILE A 194 0.52 -11.87 11.33
C ILE A 194 -0.58 -11.11 10.58
N LEU A 195 -0.42 -9.78 10.48
CA LEU A 195 -1.33 -8.88 9.80
C LEU A 195 -1.44 -9.20 8.30
N ASN A 196 -0.35 -9.61 7.68
CA ASN A 196 -0.28 -9.99 6.28
C ASN A 196 -1.02 -11.31 6.03
N THR A 197 -0.78 -12.31 6.87
CA THR A 197 -1.44 -13.61 6.76
C THR A 197 -2.96 -13.46 6.95
N LEU A 198 -3.38 -12.67 7.93
CA LEU A 198 -4.77 -12.30 8.16
C LEU A 198 -5.34 -11.48 6.99
N GLY A 199 -4.62 -10.45 6.53
CA GLY A 199 -5.04 -9.56 5.46
C GLY A 199 -5.27 -10.31 4.13
N TYR A 200 -4.39 -11.25 3.79
CA TYR A 200 -4.53 -12.11 2.63
C TYR A 200 -5.78 -13.00 2.74
N PHE A 201 -5.99 -13.62 3.90
CA PHE A 201 -7.20 -14.41 4.14
C PHE A 201 -8.47 -13.59 4.03
N ILE A 202 -8.52 -12.44 4.69
CA ILE A 202 -9.67 -11.54 4.65
C ILE A 202 -9.98 -11.13 3.21
N ALA A 203 -8.95 -10.71 2.46
CA ALA A 203 -9.08 -10.31 1.06
C ALA A 203 -9.59 -11.45 0.17
N GLU A 204 -8.99 -12.63 0.32
CA GLU A 204 -9.28 -13.79 -0.53
C GLU A 204 -10.65 -14.39 -0.22
N THR A 205 -11.01 -14.46 1.06
CA THR A 205 -12.11 -15.27 1.56
C THR A 205 -13.34 -14.42 1.86
N LEU A 206 -13.19 -13.28 2.54
CA LEU A 206 -14.36 -12.48 2.94
C LEU A 206 -14.89 -11.63 1.79
N MET A 207 -14.00 -11.06 0.98
CA MET A 207 -14.43 -10.20 -0.13
C MET A 207 -15.00 -10.99 -1.31
N LYS A 208 -14.53 -12.22 -1.58
CA LYS A 208 -15.11 -13.06 -2.64
C LYS A 208 -16.57 -13.42 -2.35
N HIS A 209 -16.93 -13.62 -1.09
CA HIS A 209 -18.25 -14.11 -0.72
C HIS A 209 -19.30 -13.00 -0.50
N ARG A 210 -18.90 -11.72 -0.42
CA ARG A 210 -19.80 -10.54 -0.27
C ARG A 210 -20.86 -10.66 0.85
N THR A 211 -20.68 -11.59 1.79
CA THR A 211 -21.65 -11.94 2.83
C THR A 211 -21.54 -11.08 4.08
N ILE A 212 -20.42 -10.38 4.26
CA ILE A 212 -20.18 -9.54 5.44
C ILE A 212 -20.44 -8.08 5.09
N ASN A 213 -21.23 -7.41 5.91
CA ASN A 213 -21.29 -5.95 5.94
C ASN A 213 -19.96 -5.42 6.49
N LEU A 214 -18.97 -5.25 5.62
CA LEU A 214 -17.61 -4.80 5.97
C LEU A 214 -17.59 -3.48 6.76
N LEU A 215 -18.68 -2.71 6.69
CA LEU A 215 -18.84 -1.42 7.35
C LEU A 215 -19.11 -1.51 8.85
N GLU A 216 -19.65 -2.63 9.35
CA GLU A 216 -19.86 -2.87 10.78
C GLU A 216 -18.63 -3.49 11.46
N THR A 217 -17.58 -3.73 10.68
CA THR A 217 -16.35 -4.40 11.11
C THR A 217 -15.25 -3.37 11.31
N ARG A 218 -14.24 -3.62 12.16
CA ARG A 218 -13.00 -2.81 12.17
C ARG A 218 -11.95 -3.32 11.17
N LEU A 219 -12.33 -4.20 10.24
CA LEU A 219 -11.49 -4.62 9.12
C LEU A 219 -10.95 -3.46 8.26
N PRO A 220 -11.71 -2.36 8.04
CA PRO A 220 -11.19 -1.16 7.39
C PRO A 220 -9.98 -0.58 8.13
N ALA A 221 -10.06 -0.58 9.47
CA ALA A 221 -8.97 -0.13 10.34
C ALA A 221 -7.74 -1.00 10.16
N VAL A 222 -7.93 -2.32 10.15
CA VAL A 222 -6.86 -3.29 9.88
C VAL A 222 -6.17 -3.01 8.55
N PHE A 223 -6.94 -2.83 7.48
CA PHE A 223 -6.35 -2.54 6.18
C PHE A 223 -5.64 -1.19 6.12
N LEU A 224 -6.16 -0.16 6.80
CA LEU A 224 -5.46 1.11 6.94
C LEU A 224 -4.11 0.91 7.63
N VAL A 225 -4.08 0.15 8.73
CA VAL A 225 -2.86 -0.12 9.48
C VAL A 225 -1.87 -0.89 8.63
N ILE A 226 -2.30 -1.95 7.94
CA ILE A 226 -1.45 -2.72 7.02
C ILE A 226 -0.84 -1.79 5.96
N TRP A 227 -1.66 -0.95 5.33
CA TRP A 227 -1.18 -0.03 4.30
C TRP A 227 -0.19 1.00 4.85
N ILE A 228 -0.51 1.63 5.98
CA ILE A 228 0.34 2.65 6.59
C ILE A 228 1.68 2.05 7.01
N TYR A 229 1.67 0.87 7.60
CA TYR A 229 2.77 0.45 8.45
C TYR A 229 3.60 -0.71 7.87
N ALA A 230 3.07 -1.55 6.97
CA ALA A 230 3.85 -2.66 6.41
C ALA A 230 5.07 -2.19 5.60
N GLU A 231 6.21 -2.88 5.74
CA GLU A 231 7.45 -2.55 5.03
C GLU A 231 7.55 -3.16 3.63
N ASP A 232 6.87 -4.28 3.38
CA ASP A 232 6.82 -4.92 2.08
C ASP A 232 5.77 -4.28 1.16
N ALA A 233 6.19 -3.92 -0.06
CA ALA A 233 5.36 -3.21 -1.01
C ALA A 233 4.12 -4.02 -1.47
N PRO A 234 4.25 -5.29 -1.92
CA PRO A 234 3.10 -6.17 -2.15
C PRO A 234 2.06 -6.17 -1.02
N ILE A 235 2.49 -6.29 0.24
CA ILE A 235 1.59 -6.31 1.41
C ILE A 235 0.84 -4.99 1.55
N ARG A 236 1.57 -3.87 1.54
CA ARG A 236 0.98 -2.53 1.64
C ARG A 236 -0.07 -2.29 0.58
N PHE A 237 0.26 -2.62 -0.66
CA PHE A 237 -0.63 -2.36 -1.79
C PHE A 237 -1.83 -3.29 -1.79
N GLN A 238 -1.71 -4.51 -1.26
CA GLN A 238 -2.86 -5.36 -0.98
C GLN A 238 -3.76 -4.73 0.09
N GLY A 239 -3.19 -4.21 1.17
CA GLY A 239 -3.91 -3.46 2.21
C GLY A 239 -4.69 -2.27 1.62
N LEU A 240 -4.02 -1.45 0.80
CA LEU A 240 -4.63 -0.32 0.09
C LEU A 240 -5.76 -0.76 -0.86
N ALA A 241 -5.53 -1.80 -1.67
CA ALA A 241 -6.53 -2.30 -2.61
C ALA A 241 -7.77 -2.82 -1.88
N ASN A 242 -7.60 -3.52 -0.76
CA ASN A 242 -8.71 -3.99 0.07
C ASN A 242 -9.45 -2.84 0.74
N MET A 243 -8.71 -1.85 1.25
CA MET A 243 -9.28 -0.63 1.80
C MET A 243 -10.15 0.08 0.77
N ARG A 244 -9.73 0.16 -0.50
CA ARG A 244 -10.56 0.74 -1.57
C ARG A 244 -11.91 0.05 -1.69
N HIS A 245 -11.98 -1.28 -1.62
CA HIS A 245 -13.24 -2.01 -1.71
C HIS A 245 -14.19 -1.64 -0.57
N VAL A 246 -13.66 -1.42 0.62
CA VAL A 246 -14.45 -0.93 1.76
C VAL A 246 -14.88 0.52 1.56
N VAL A 247 -13.92 1.40 1.25
CA VAL A 247 -14.13 2.85 1.12
C VAL A 247 -15.16 3.17 0.03
N LEU A 248 -15.14 2.42 -1.08
CA LEU A 248 -16.09 2.62 -2.18
C LEU A 248 -17.42 1.88 -2.00
N ALA A 249 -17.47 0.86 -1.15
CA ALA A 249 -18.71 0.17 -0.80
C ALA A 249 -19.52 0.95 0.24
N ALA A 250 -18.86 1.76 1.06
CA ALA A 250 -19.52 2.77 1.87
C ALA A 250 -20.17 3.79 0.92
N ASP A 251 -21.50 3.77 0.82
CA ASP A 251 -22.26 4.83 0.15
C ASP A 251 -21.80 6.19 0.70
N VAL A 252 -21.72 7.22 -0.14
CA VAL A 252 -21.06 8.52 0.15
C VAL A 252 -21.67 9.25 1.35
N ASN A 253 -22.78 8.75 1.88
CA ASN A 253 -23.50 9.22 3.06
C ASN A 253 -23.05 8.56 4.39
N PHE A 254 -21.96 7.80 4.40
CA PHE A 254 -21.53 7.04 5.58
C PHE A 254 -20.67 7.89 6.53
N ASP A 255 -21.24 8.21 7.70
CA ASP A 255 -20.70 9.09 8.76
C ASP A 255 -19.76 8.47 9.83
N PRO A 256 -19.27 7.20 9.81
CA PRO A 256 -18.40 6.67 10.86
C PRO A 256 -16.90 6.76 10.58
N TRP A 257 -16.47 7.32 9.45
CA TRP A 257 -15.05 7.62 9.23
C TRP A 257 -14.49 8.65 10.22
N PRO A 258 -15.18 9.78 10.52
CA PRO A 258 -14.66 10.77 11.46
C PRO A 258 -14.37 10.20 12.85
N PRO A 259 -15.24 9.37 13.48
CA PRO A 259 -14.89 8.66 14.73
C PRO A 259 -13.64 7.78 14.59
N PHE A 260 -13.54 6.97 13.53
CA PHE A 260 -12.39 6.10 13.30
C PHE A 260 -11.07 6.86 13.15
N LEU A 261 -11.08 7.97 12.41
CA LEU A 261 -9.90 8.81 12.21
C LEU A 261 -9.55 9.62 13.46
N THR A 262 -10.54 9.93 14.27
CA THR A 262 -10.35 10.57 15.57
C THR A 262 -9.75 9.59 16.58
N GLU A 263 -10.23 8.34 16.62
CA GLU A 263 -9.72 7.28 17.51
C GLU A 263 -8.34 6.74 17.09
N SER A 264 -8.04 6.72 15.79
CA SER A 264 -6.76 6.24 15.28
C SER A 264 -5.62 7.27 15.42
N ALA A 265 -5.94 8.51 15.81
CA ALA A 265 -4.96 9.59 15.96
C ALA A 265 -4.18 9.43 17.27
N THR A 266 -3.05 8.73 17.22
CA THR A 266 -2.13 8.48 18.35
C THR A 266 -1.34 9.74 18.78
N GLY A 267 -1.99 10.90 18.88
CA GLY A 267 -1.34 12.20 19.16
C GLY A 267 -0.65 12.85 17.93
N CYS A 268 -0.44 12.11 16.85
CA CYS A 268 -0.27 12.66 15.50
C CYS A 268 -1.63 12.69 14.80
N THR A 269 -1.96 13.76 14.08
CA THR A 269 -3.18 13.77 13.26
C THR A 269 -3.06 12.66 12.21
N CYS A 270 -4.05 11.78 12.10
CA CYS A 270 -4.09 10.69 11.11
C CYS A 270 -3.72 11.16 9.71
N ASP A 271 -4.08 12.40 9.36
CA ASP A 271 -3.73 13.04 8.10
C ASP A 271 -2.23 13.08 7.81
N ALA A 272 -1.39 13.39 8.80
CA ALA A 272 0.05 13.48 8.62
C ALA A 272 0.63 12.10 8.29
N ILE A 273 0.21 11.07 9.02
CA ILE A 273 0.65 9.70 8.83
C ILE A 273 0.21 9.17 7.46
N ILE A 274 -1.05 9.38 7.09
CA ILE A 274 -1.59 8.96 5.80
C ILE A 274 -0.90 9.71 4.66
N THR A 275 -0.64 11.01 4.80
CA THR A 275 0.12 11.74 3.79
C THR A 275 1.52 11.19 3.64
N MET A 276 2.23 10.95 4.74
CA MET A 276 3.59 10.37 4.69
C MET A 276 3.59 8.98 4.04
N THR A 277 2.57 8.18 4.34
CA THR A 277 2.32 6.86 3.74
C THR A 277 2.15 6.98 2.22
N MET A 278 1.27 7.88 1.76
CA MET A 278 1.06 8.11 0.34
C MET A 278 2.32 8.63 -0.35
N VAL A 279 3.06 9.55 0.28
CA VAL A 279 4.32 10.08 -0.27
C VAL A 279 5.38 8.97 -0.37
N ARG A 280 5.49 8.09 0.63
CA ARG A 280 6.35 6.90 0.58
C ARG A 280 5.97 6.02 -0.60
N ASP A 281 4.70 5.70 -0.74
CA ASP A 281 4.21 4.80 -1.80
C ASP A 281 4.34 5.42 -3.19
N PHE A 282 4.14 6.74 -3.32
CA PHE A 282 4.45 7.51 -4.52
C PHE A 282 5.95 7.61 -4.80
N ALA A 283 6.84 7.30 -3.87
CA ALA A 283 8.27 7.16 -4.11
C ALA A 283 8.67 5.72 -4.46
N ASP A 284 7.82 4.75 -4.13
CA ASP A 284 8.09 3.32 -4.31
C ASP A 284 8.29 2.96 -5.80
N GLU A 285 9.34 2.18 -6.06
CA GLU A 285 9.63 1.63 -7.37
C GLU A 285 8.78 0.41 -7.72
N ASN A 286 8.08 -0.21 -6.76
CA ASN A 286 7.16 -1.33 -6.99
C ASN A 286 5.71 -0.88 -7.17
N LEU A 287 5.42 0.41 -7.00
CA LEU A 287 4.11 0.97 -7.33
C LEU A 287 3.79 0.65 -8.81
N VAL A 288 2.60 0.11 -9.08
CA VAL A 288 2.08 -0.12 -10.44
C VAL A 288 0.84 0.74 -10.69
N ASP A 289 0.33 0.76 -11.93
CA ASP A 289 -0.81 1.60 -12.33
C ASP A 289 -2.08 1.34 -11.51
N ALA A 290 -2.35 0.08 -11.14
CA ALA A 290 -3.49 -0.27 -10.30
C ALA A 290 -3.38 0.41 -8.92
N HIS A 291 -2.23 0.26 -8.25
CA HIS A 291 -2.01 0.85 -6.92
C HIS A 291 -2.05 2.37 -6.97
N LEU A 292 -1.51 2.97 -8.02
CA LEU A 292 -1.55 4.42 -8.20
C LEU A 292 -2.99 4.95 -8.36
N ARG A 293 -3.84 4.21 -9.09
CA ARG A 293 -5.27 4.50 -9.19
C ARG A 293 -5.96 4.39 -7.83
N ASP A 294 -5.63 3.35 -7.06
CA ASP A 294 -6.19 3.13 -5.72
C ASP A 294 -5.79 4.25 -4.75
N LEU A 295 -4.51 4.68 -4.77
CA LEU A 295 -4.02 5.81 -3.97
C LEU A 295 -4.75 7.11 -4.31
N VAL A 296 -4.94 7.40 -5.60
CA VAL A 296 -5.62 8.63 -6.02
C VAL A 296 -7.10 8.59 -5.72
N GLN A 297 -7.74 7.44 -5.87
CA GLN A 297 -9.14 7.28 -5.49
C GLN A 297 -9.31 7.43 -3.98
N PHE A 298 -8.41 6.82 -3.19
CA PHE A 298 -8.38 7.01 -1.74
C PHE A 298 -8.20 8.49 -1.39
N LEU A 299 -7.30 9.21 -2.06
CA LEU A 299 -7.10 10.64 -1.84
C LEU A 299 -8.39 11.46 -2.04
N SER A 300 -9.14 11.15 -3.10
CA SER A 300 -10.41 11.83 -3.38
C SER A 300 -11.43 11.61 -2.26
N VAL A 301 -11.61 10.35 -1.83
CA VAL A 301 -12.56 10.04 -0.76
C VAL A 301 -12.09 10.59 0.58
N TRP A 302 -10.80 10.50 0.88
CA TRP A 302 -10.19 11.05 2.08
C TRP A 302 -10.50 12.54 2.25
N ARG A 303 -10.35 13.30 1.16
CA ARG A 303 -10.66 14.73 1.15
C ARG A 303 -12.12 15.02 1.46
N ASP A 304 -13.03 14.25 0.86
CA ASP A 304 -14.46 14.46 1.06
C ASP A 304 -14.85 14.11 2.52
N VAL A 305 -14.21 13.09 3.12
CA VAL A 305 -14.40 12.67 4.52
C VAL A 305 -13.86 13.67 5.54
N CYS A 306 -12.65 14.20 5.34
CA CYS A 306 -12.06 15.18 6.28
C CYS A 306 -12.79 16.53 6.27
N GLY A 307 -13.80 16.69 5.41
CA GLY A 307 -14.57 17.91 5.24
C GLY A 307 -13.75 19.06 4.69
N SER A 308 -14.41 20.19 4.48
CA SER A 308 -13.80 21.44 4.01
C SER A 308 -12.90 22.14 5.06
N ASN A 309 -12.47 21.44 6.12
CA ASN A 309 -11.38 21.87 6.98
C ASN A 309 -10.05 21.78 6.19
N ALA A 310 -9.96 22.64 5.17
CA ALA A 310 -8.93 22.75 4.16
C ALA A 310 -7.54 23.01 4.74
N THR A 311 -7.44 23.34 6.04
CA THR A 311 -6.19 23.63 6.74
C THR A 311 -5.27 22.43 6.82
N VAL A 312 -5.77 21.20 6.99
CA VAL A 312 -4.88 20.04 7.12
C VAL A 312 -4.35 19.57 5.77
N LEU A 313 -5.23 19.44 4.78
CA LEU A 313 -4.83 19.11 3.41
C LEU A 313 -3.89 20.18 2.84
N SER A 314 -4.18 21.48 2.99
CA SER A 314 -3.31 22.54 2.48
C SER A 314 -1.88 22.51 3.04
N SER A 315 -1.68 22.01 4.27
CA SER A 315 -0.35 21.89 4.88
C SER A 315 0.47 20.70 4.38
N LEU A 316 -0.20 19.61 3.99
CA LEU A 316 0.40 18.30 3.65
C LEU A 316 0.47 18.04 2.13
N GLU A 317 -0.43 18.68 1.38
CA GLU A 317 -0.54 18.66 -0.08
C GLU A 317 0.74 19.06 -0.87
N PRO A 318 1.65 19.95 -0.39
CA PRO A 318 2.79 20.39 -1.19
C PRO A 318 3.74 19.26 -1.62
N ARG A 319 3.79 18.16 -0.87
CA ARG A 319 4.61 16.99 -1.20
C ARG A 319 3.81 15.94 -1.97
N LEU A 320 2.51 15.84 -1.70
CA LEU A 320 1.66 14.78 -2.23
C LEU A 320 1.49 14.90 -3.74
N SER A 321 1.10 16.08 -4.23
CA SER A 321 0.83 16.31 -5.65
C SER A 321 2.07 16.12 -6.54
N PRO A 322 3.26 16.68 -6.21
CA PRO A 322 4.48 16.38 -6.96
C PRO A 322 4.87 14.90 -6.90
N SER A 323 4.69 14.23 -5.77
CA SER A 323 5.03 12.81 -5.62
C SER A 323 4.10 11.93 -6.47
N CYS A 324 2.79 12.20 -6.43
CA CYS A 324 1.80 11.50 -7.24
C CYS A 324 2.07 11.66 -8.75
N LEU A 325 2.33 12.89 -9.20
CA LEU A 325 2.68 13.15 -10.60
C LEU A 325 4.00 12.49 -11.00
N ALA A 326 5.01 12.49 -10.12
CA ALA A 326 6.25 11.78 -10.37
C ALA A 326 6.02 10.27 -10.49
N ALA A 327 5.19 9.69 -9.61
CA ALA A 327 4.80 8.28 -9.64
C ALA A 327 4.07 7.92 -10.95
N ALA A 328 3.08 8.73 -11.33
CA ALA A 328 2.33 8.59 -12.57
C ALA A 328 3.24 8.65 -13.79
N ARG A 329 4.19 9.60 -13.80
CA ARG A 329 5.21 9.68 -14.84
C ARG A 329 6.12 8.46 -14.87
N ARG A 330 6.53 7.92 -13.73
CA ARG A 330 7.35 6.68 -13.68
C ARG A 330 6.62 5.53 -14.36
N GLN A 331 5.32 5.36 -14.12
CA GLN A 331 4.54 4.29 -14.75
C GLN A 331 4.45 4.44 -16.26
N LEU A 332 4.22 5.67 -16.74
CA LEU A 332 4.25 5.97 -18.17
C LEU A 332 5.59 5.61 -18.82
N CYS A 333 6.72 6.04 -18.23
CA CYS A 333 8.04 5.77 -18.80
C CYS A 333 8.43 4.28 -18.74
N ARG A 334 7.90 3.51 -17.77
CA ARG A 334 8.08 2.04 -17.73
C ARG A 334 7.28 1.32 -18.82
N GLY A 335 6.27 1.98 -19.37
CA GLY A 335 5.41 1.39 -20.38
C GLY A 335 4.55 0.26 -19.84
N ASN A 336 4.35 0.21 -18.52
CA ASN A 336 3.36 -0.63 -17.86
C ASN A 336 1.95 -0.06 -18.06
N ALA A 337 1.85 1.25 -18.30
CA ALA A 337 0.62 1.93 -18.68
C ALA A 337 0.22 1.53 -20.11
N SER A 338 -0.43 0.37 -20.25
CA SER A 338 -1.41 0.16 -21.32
C SER A 338 -2.56 1.15 -21.20
N ASP A 339 -2.79 1.69 -19.99
CA ASP A 339 -3.88 2.58 -19.69
C ASP A 339 -3.42 4.02 -19.41
N THR A 340 -3.17 4.77 -20.49
CA THR A 340 -3.04 6.23 -20.44
C THR A 340 -4.27 6.91 -19.81
N ALA A 341 -5.40 6.21 -19.60
CA ALA A 341 -6.58 6.76 -18.94
C ALA A 341 -6.38 6.81 -17.43
N GLY A 342 -5.62 5.87 -16.85
CA GLY A 342 -5.20 5.94 -15.45
C GLY A 342 -4.42 7.22 -15.20
N PHE A 343 -3.40 7.51 -16.01
CA PHE A 343 -2.65 8.77 -15.89
C PHE A 343 -3.53 10.01 -16.08
N ILE A 344 -4.42 10.01 -17.08
CA ILE A 344 -5.34 11.14 -17.31
C ILE A 344 -6.27 11.34 -16.11
N PHE A 345 -6.82 10.26 -15.56
CA PHE A 345 -7.65 10.29 -14.36
C PHE A 345 -6.86 10.90 -13.20
N ILE A 346 -5.66 10.40 -12.93
CA ILE A 346 -4.78 10.89 -11.87
C ILE A 346 -4.47 12.37 -12.04
N ALA A 347 -4.03 12.77 -13.23
CA ALA A 347 -3.71 14.16 -13.51
C ALA A 347 -4.95 15.04 -13.37
N THR A 348 -6.12 14.59 -13.83
CA THR A 348 -7.39 15.33 -13.72
C THR A 348 -7.79 15.49 -12.26
N THR A 349 -7.78 14.41 -11.47
CA THR A 349 -8.09 14.45 -10.04
C THR A 349 -7.14 15.38 -9.30
N ILE A 350 -5.84 15.32 -9.59
CA ILE A 350 -4.87 16.27 -9.02
C ILE A 350 -5.21 17.70 -9.45
N CYS A 351 -5.47 17.95 -10.74
CA CYS A 351 -5.80 19.27 -11.23
C CYS A 351 -7.04 19.86 -10.55
N ASP A 352 -8.09 19.05 -10.39
CA ASP A 352 -9.34 19.45 -9.75
C ASP A 352 -9.10 19.77 -8.27
N ASN A 353 -8.30 18.96 -7.58
CA ASN A 353 -7.89 19.21 -6.18
C ASN A 353 -7.08 20.50 -6.03
N LEU A 354 -6.04 20.69 -6.83
CA LEU A 354 -5.14 21.84 -6.71
C LEU A 354 -5.86 23.17 -7.00
N SER A 355 -6.87 23.16 -7.87
CA SER A 355 -7.64 24.36 -8.20
C SER A 355 -8.45 24.93 -7.02
N GLN A 356 -8.67 24.15 -5.95
CA GLN A 356 -9.54 24.52 -4.81
C GLN A 356 -8.80 25.19 -3.63
N GLY A 357 -7.68 25.87 -3.89
CA GLY A 357 -7.00 26.69 -2.87
C GLY A 357 -5.55 26.30 -2.58
N PHE A 358 -4.97 25.40 -3.37
CA PHE A 358 -3.55 25.06 -3.24
C PHE A 358 -2.68 26.22 -3.75
N GLN A 359 -1.59 26.49 -3.01
CA GLN A 359 -0.53 27.39 -3.44
C GLN A 359 0.74 26.59 -3.71
N ILE A 360 1.19 26.55 -4.97
CA ILE A 360 2.52 26.03 -5.29
C ILE A 360 3.52 27.12 -4.96
N SER A 361 4.60 26.83 -4.21
CA SER A 361 5.57 27.85 -3.81
C SER A 361 6.95 27.70 -4.46
N GLY A 362 7.51 28.83 -4.91
CA GLY A 362 8.91 28.95 -5.32
C GLY A 362 9.29 27.95 -6.41
N THR A 363 10.35 27.18 -6.17
CA THR A 363 10.88 26.22 -7.16
C THR A 363 9.92 25.09 -7.52
N GLN A 364 8.89 24.84 -6.69
CA GLN A 364 7.89 23.82 -6.97
C GLN A 364 7.10 24.16 -8.24
N CYS A 365 6.90 25.44 -8.56
CA CYS A 365 6.20 25.88 -9.77
C CYS A 365 6.89 25.33 -11.03
N TYR A 366 8.22 25.35 -11.06
CA TYR A 366 9.00 24.86 -12.21
C TYR A 366 8.97 23.33 -12.33
N ALA A 367 9.12 22.62 -11.21
CA ALA A 367 9.05 21.17 -11.18
C ALA A 367 7.66 20.68 -11.62
N PHE A 368 6.62 21.40 -11.18
CA PHE A 368 5.24 21.11 -11.55
C PHE A 368 5.00 21.26 -13.05
N LEU A 369 5.52 22.34 -13.66
CA LEU A 369 5.35 22.57 -15.10
C LEU A 369 5.92 21.43 -15.95
N ASP A 370 7.09 20.90 -15.57
CA ASP A 370 7.69 19.76 -16.27
C ASP A 370 6.73 18.58 -16.30
N LEU A 371 6.18 18.19 -15.13
CA LEU A 371 5.23 17.11 -15.01
C LEU A 371 3.94 17.38 -15.78
N PHE A 372 3.43 18.61 -15.72
CA PHE A 372 2.21 19.01 -16.41
C PHE A 372 2.34 19.00 -17.94
N CYS A 373 3.51 19.36 -18.48
CA CYS A 373 3.79 19.27 -19.92
C CYS A 373 3.61 17.84 -20.46
N HIS A 374 3.94 16.82 -19.65
CA HIS A 374 3.73 15.42 -20.03
C HIS A 374 2.24 15.10 -20.16
N TYR A 375 1.45 15.57 -19.19
CA TYR A 375 0.00 15.38 -19.22
C TYR A 375 -0.63 16.02 -20.46
N ILE A 376 -0.28 17.27 -20.75
CA ILE A 376 -0.75 17.95 -21.97
C ILE A 376 -0.37 17.16 -23.21
N THR A 377 0.88 16.69 -23.29
CA THR A 377 1.37 15.91 -24.45
C THR A 377 0.56 14.64 -24.65
N LEU A 378 0.22 13.92 -23.57
CA LEU A 378 -0.64 12.75 -23.64
C LEU A 378 -2.07 13.09 -24.05
N CYS A 379 -2.66 14.16 -23.52
CA CYS A 379 -3.97 14.64 -23.96
C CYS A 379 -3.99 14.94 -25.47
N MET A 380 -2.95 15.61 -25.99
CA MET A 380 -2.82 15.89 -27.43
C MET A 380 -2.66 14.62 -28.26
N GLN A 381 -2.00 13.59 -27.74
CA GLN A 381 -1.81 12.31 -28.44
C GLN A 381 -3.07 11.46 -28.49
N ARG A 382 -3.87 11.45 -27.41
CA ARG A 382 -5.04 10.57 -27.29
C ARG A 382 -6.32 11.17 -27.83
N ASN A 383 -6.56 12.45 -27.57
CA ASN A 383 -7.91 13.00 -27.74
C ASN A 383 -8.23 13.51 -29.14
N ASN A 384 -7.26 13.59 -30.07
CA ASN A 384 -7.38 13.94 -31.51
C ASN A 384 -8.37 15.05 -31.94
N ALA A 385 -9.00 15.75 -31.00
CA ALA A 385 -10.09 16.68 -31.21
C ALA A 385 -10.03 17.74 -30.11
N ARG A 386 -10.37 17.45 -28.83
CA ARG A 386 -10.61 18.51 -27.85
C ARG A 386 -9.69 18.48 -26.62
N PRO A 387 -9.21 19.65 -26.13
CA PRO A 387 -8.60 19.71 -24.80
C PRO A 387 -9.70 19.50 -23.75
N PRO A 388 -9.41 18.77 -22.65
CA PRO A 388 -10.33 18.73 -21.52
C PRO A 388 -10.55 20.14 -20.97
N GLU A 389 -11.78 20.49 -20.60
CA GLU A 389 -12.08 21.78 -19.95
C GLU A 389 -11.23 21.98 -18.68
N ASN A 390 -11.00 20.89 -17.93
CA ASN A 390 -10.16 20.90 -16.73
C ASN A 390 -8.71 21.27 -17.06
N LEU A 391 -8.22 20.97 -18.27
CA LEU A 391 -6.87 21.36 -18.70
C LEU A 391 -6.75 22.88 -18.84
N ILE A 392 -7.78 23.54 -19.40
CA ILE A 392 -7.83 25.00 -19.55
C ILE A 392 -7.88 25.65 -18.16
N LYS A 393 -8.81 25.22 -17.30
CA LYS A 393 -8.94 25.70 -15.91
C LYS A 393 -7.61 25.58 -15.17
N TYR A 394 -6.91 24.48 -15.39
CA TYR A 394 -5.64 24.22 -14.74
C TYR A 394 -4.50 25.13 -15.22
N VAL A 395 -4.32 25.31 -16.54
CA VAL A 395 -3.30 26.25 -17.06
C VAL A 395 -3.58 27.66 -16.55
N GLN A 396 -4.86 28.03 -16.45
CA GLN A 396 -5.28 29.33 -15.97
C GLN A 396 -4.91 29.52 -14.49
N TRP A 397 -5.22 28.54 -13.64
CA TRP A 397 -4.79 28.52 -12.23
C TRP A 397 -3.26 28.51 -12.11
N TYR A 398 -2.55 27.69 -12.87
CA TYR A 398 -1.10 27.63 -12.82
C TYR A 398 -0.45 28.96 -13.26
N GLY A 399 -1.06 29.61 -14.26
CA GLY A 399 -0.68 30.95 -14.70
C GLY A 399 -0.84 31.99 -13.60
N SER A 400 -1.93 31.96 -12.82
CA SER A 400 -2.08 32.87 -11.69
C SER A 400 -1.04 32.60 -10.59
N GLN A 401 -0.76 31.34 -10.27
CA GLN A 401 0.31 30.98 -9.31
C GLN A 401 1.69 31.50 -9.76
N LEU A 402 2.03 31.37 -11.05
CA LEU A 402 3.27 31.90 -11.59
C LEU A 402 3.31 33.43 -11.58
N ALA A 403 2.20 34.09 -11.87
CA ALA A 403 2.11 35.54 -11.87
C ALA A 403 2.34 36.11 -10.46
N ASP A 404 1.69 35.52 -9.46
CA ASP A 404 1.82 35.92 -8.05
C ASP A 404 3.25 35.75 -7.52
N GLN A 405 4.00 34.81 -8.09
CA GLN A 405 5.37 34.49 -7.66
C GLN A 405 6.45 35.04 -8.57
N ARG A 406 6.08 35.70 -9.67
CA ARG A 406 7.02 36.07 -10.73
C ARG A 406 8.22 36.84 -10.21
N ASP A 407 7.98 37.85 -9.39
CA ASP A 407 9.03 38.74 -8.91
C ASP A 407 9.95 38.00 -7.91
N ARG A 408 9.37 37.20 -6.99
CA ARG A 408 10.15 36.33 -6.08
C ARG A 408 10.99 35.30 -6.83
N LEU A 409 10.42 34.76 -7.90
CA LEU A 409 11.09 33.76 -8.73
C LEU A 409 12.21 34.39 -9.54
N ALA A 410 12.02 35.58 -10.10
CA ALA A 410 13.02 36.25 -10.93
C ALA A 410 14.37 36.41 -10.20
N ASP A 411 14.32 36.74 -8.92
CA ASP A 411 15.51 36.97 -8.07
C ASP A 411 16.17 35.68 -7.56
N ASP A 412 15.53 34.52 -7.75
CA ASP A 412 16.07 33.24 -7.29
C ASP A 412 17.22 32.74 -8.18
N SER A 413 18.44 33.09 -7.75
CA SER A 413 19.71 32.72 -8.40
C SER A 413 20.30 31.40 -7.90
N ARG A 414 19.60 30.66 -7.03
CA ARG A 414 20.12 29.38 -6.51
C ARG A 414 20.33 28.40 -7.68
N PRO A 415 21.45 27.66 -7.74
CA PRO A 415 21.74 26.76 -8.84
C PRO A 415 20.62 25.75 -9.14
N LYS A 416 19.98 25.21 -8.09
CA LYS A 416 18.84 24.29 -8.21
C LYS A 416 17.64 24.95 -8.91
N SER A 417 17.35 26.20 -8.59
CA SER A 417 16.24 26.97 -9.15
C SER A 417 16.46 27.28 -10.63
N LEU A 418 17.70 27.64 -11.00
CA LEU A 418 18.09 27.87 -12.40
C LEU A 418 17.93 26.60 -13.24
N VAL A 419 18.38 25.45 -12.72
CA VAL A 419 18.21 24.14 -13.37
C VAL A 419 16.72 23.83 -13.57
N LEU A 420 15.91 23.98 -12.53
CA LEU A 420 14.47 23.73 -12.62
C LEU A 420 13.77 24.68 -13.60
N ARG A 421 14.13 25.98 -13.60
CA ARG A 421 13.62 26.96 -14.56
C ARG A 421 13.98 26.60 -15.99
N ARG A 422 15.21 26.15 -16.24
CA ARG A 422 15.65 25.66 -17.56
C ARG A 422 14.83 24.47 -18.01
N HIS A 423 14.63 23.48 -17.14
CA HIS A 423 13.77 22.35 -17.44
C HIS A 423 12.34 22.79 -17.75
N ALA A 424 11.75 23.65 -16.93
CA ALA A 424 10.41 24.18 -17.13
C ALA A 424 10.26 24.92 -18.48
N LEU A 425 11.24 25.74 -18.87
CA LEU A 425 11.27 26.42 -20.18
C LEU A 425 11.38 25.45 -21.36
N GLN A 426 12.23 24.42 -21.25
CA GLN A 426 12.36 23.39 -22.28
C GLN A 426 11.08 22.58 -22.44
N SER A 427 10.45 22.22 -21.33
CA SER A 427 9.19 21.48 -21.30
C SER A 427 8.05 22.30 -21.89
N TRP A 428 7.98 23.58 -21.51
CA TRP A 428 7.05 24.55 -22.10
C TRP A 428 7.22 24.64 -23.62
N ALA A 429 8.47 24.79 -24.08
CA ALA A 429 8.79 24.90 -25.50
C ALA A 429 8.40 23.64 -26.27
N SER A 430 8.67 22.45 -25.72
CA SER A 430 8.27 21.18 -26.33
C SER A 430 6.76 21.10 -26.56
N VAL A 431 5.93 21.49 -25.58
CA VAL A 431 4.47 21.51 -25.76
C VAL A 431 4.05 22.57 -26.77
N ALA A 432 4.65 23.74 -26.73
CA ALA A 432 4.36 24.83 -27.68
C ALA A 432 4.70 24.42 -29.12
N ASP A 433 5.80 23.71 -29.33
CA ASP A 433 6.20 23.19 -30.62
C ASP A 433 5.25 22.09 -31.07
N GLU A 434 4.81 21.19 -30.18
CA GLU A 434 3.82 20.15 -30.50
C GLU A 434 2.46 20.76 -30.92
N LEU A 435 1.99 21.79 -30.22
CA LEU A 435 0.77 22.53 -30.58
C LEU A 435 0.88 23.13 -31.99
N ARG A 436 2.05 23.71 -32.33
CA ARG A 436 2.31 24.31 -33.66
C ARG A 436 2.46 23.24 -34.74
N MET A 437 3.26 22.20 -34.50
CA MET A 437 3.53 21.12 -35.44
C MET A 437 2.24 20.40 -35.85
N ARG A 438 1.32 20.19 -34.90
CA ARG A 438 0.02 19.58 -35.15
C ARG A 438 -1.04 20.54 -35.69
N ASP A 439 -0.77 21.85 -35.67
CA ASP A 439 -1.71 22.92 -36.03
C ASP A 439 -3.05 22.80 -35.26
N LEU A 440 -2.98 22.36 -33.99
CA LEU A 440 -4.18 22.02 -33.19
C LEU A 440 -5.16 23.20 -33.05
N PRO A 441 -4.74 24.44 -32.73
CA PRO A 441 -5.67 25.56 -32.58
C PRO A 441 -6.45 25.91 -33.86
N ARG A 442 -5.87 25.63 -35.03
CA ARG A 442 -6.54 25.86 -36.32
C ARG A 442 -7.44 24.69 -36.71
N ARG A 443 -7.03 23.46 -36.41
CA ARG A 443 -7.79 22.24 -36.70
C ARG A 443 -9.01 22.05 -35.81
N ASP A 444 -8.90 22.38 -34.53
CA ASP A 444 -10.00 22.36 -33.57
C ASP A 444 -9.98 23.64 -32.71
N PRO A 445 -10.93 24.55 -32.91
CA PRO A 445 -11.04 25.81 -32.17
C PRO A 445 -11.11 25.65 -30.65
N ALA A 446 -11.49 24.49 -30.12
CA ALA A 446 -11.48 24.23 -28.69
C ALA A 446 -10.07 24.28 -28.07
N TRP A 447 -9.00 24.09 -28.88
CA TRP A 447 -7.61 24.27 -28.44
C TRP A 447 -7.14 25.72 -28.40
N TYR A 448 -7.88 26.66 -29.00
CA TYR A 448 -7.48 28.07 -29.04
C TYR A 448 -7.31 28.68 -27.65
N PRO A 449 -8.29 28.57 -26.72
CA PRO A 449 -8.14 29.12 -25.36
C PRO A 449 -6.96 28.50 -24.62
N PHE A 450 -6.76 27.19 -24.75
CA PHE A 450 -5.61 26.50 -24.17
C PHE A 450 -4.29 27.04 -24.72
N ALA A 451 -4.17 27.18 -26.04
CA ALA A 451 -2.95 27.64 -26.68
C ALA A 451 -2.60 29.09 -26.31
N GLU A 452 -3.59 29.99 -26.23
CA GLU A 452 -3.36 31.37 -25.76
C GLU A 452 -2.86 31.39 -24.32
N LEU A 453 -3.55 30.68 -23.41
CA LEU A 453 -3.12 30.55 -22.02
C LEU A 453 -1.71 29.96 -21.93
N TRP A 454 -1.42 28.91 -22.69
CA TRP A 454 -0.10 28.28 -22.72
C TRP A 454 1.00 29.23 -23.19
N MET A 455 0.74 30.05 -24.20
CA MET A 455 1.69 31.06 -24.68
C MET A 455 1.88 32.18 -23.65
N SER A 456 0.85 32.49 -22.84
CA SER A 456 0.98 33.45 -21.74
C SER A 456 1.94 32.98 -20.65
N ILE A 457 1.99 31.66 -20.37
CA ILE A 457 2.93 31.07 -19.39
C ILE A 457 4.38 31.44 -19.72
N LYS A 458 4.76 31.49 -21.00
CA LYS A 458 6.12 31.90 -21.42
C LYS A 458 6.53 33.26 -20.86
N ARG A 459 5.59 34.21 -20.80
CA ARG A 459 5.85 35.58 -20.34
C ARG A 459 6.02 35.64 -18.83
N LEU A 460 5.49 34.65 -18.12
CA LEU A 460 5.59 34.52 -16.66
C LEU A 460 6.85 33.75 -16.24
N LEU A 461 7.39 32.89 -17.12
CA LEU A 461 8.67 32.23 -16.88
C LEU A 461 9.81 33.25 -17.04
N PRO A 462 10.62 33.51 -16.00
CA PRO A 462 11.73 34.47 -16.10
C PRO A 462 12.70 34.05 -17.22
N SER A 463 13.18 35.02 -17.99
CA SER A 463 14.23 34.74 -18.98
C SER A 463 15.48 34.26 -18.27
N LEU A 464 16.09 33.18 -18.77
CA LEU A 464 17.44 32.84 -18.39
C LEU A 464 18.37 33.88 -19.04
N ALA A 465 19.03 34.71 -18.23
CA ALA A 465 20.14 35.54 -18.73
C ALA A 465 21.14 34.62 -19.45
N ARG A 466 21.80 35.12 -20.52
CA ARG A 466 22.75 34.37 -21.37
C ARG A 466 23.58 33.41 -20.51
N GLU A 467 23.24 32.13 -20.60
CA GLU A 467 23.84 31.13 -19.74
C GLU A 467 25.30 30.86 -20.16
N PRO A 468 26.19 30.57 -19.20
CA PRO A 468 27.49 30.00 -19.53
C PRO A 468 27.29 28.70 -20.34
N PRO A 469 28.21 28.39 -21.27
CA PRO A 469 28.10 27.24 -22.15
C PRO A 469 27.86 25.95 -21.35
N TYR A 470 26.78 25.28 -21.71
CA TYR A 470 26.30 24.02 -21.15
C TYR A 470 27.41 22.97 -21.03
N VAL A 471 27.61 22.42 -19.84
CA VAL A 471 28.60 21.37 -19.58
C VAL A 471 28.04 20.02 -20.09
N PRO A 472 28.73 19.27 -20.97
CA PRO A 472 28.16 18.14 -21.72
C PRO A 472 27.80 16.87 -20.93
N PHE A 473 27.93 16.85 -19.59
CA PHE A 473 27.67 15.65 -18.78
C PHE A 473 26.18 15.25 -18.68
N ALA A 474 25.28 16.01 -19.31
CA ALA A 474 23.85 15.81 -19.28
C ALA A 474 23.31 14.72 -20.25
N VAL A 475 24.15 14.11 -21.09
CA VAL A 475 23.71 13.04 -22.02
C VAL A 475 23.26 11.77 -21.26
N LEU A 476 23.79 11.52 -20.06
CA LEU A 476 23.36 10.40 -19.22
C LEU A 476 22.14 10.71 -18.35
N GLU A 477 21.54 11.89 -18.48
CA GLU A 477 20.37 12.28 -17.68
C GLU A 477 19.05 12.03 -18.38
N ARG A 478 19.02 11.59 -19.65
CA ARG A 478 17.76 11.49 -20.43
C ARG A 478 17.68 10.21 -21.23
N CYS A 479 16.45 9.76 -21.48
CA CYS A 479 16.23 8.57 -22.29
C CYS A 479 16.67 8.82 -23.73
N ALA A 480 17.54 7.97 -24.28
CA ALA A 480 17.99 8.12 -25.67
C ALA A 480 16.94 7.75 -26.71
N TRP A 481 15.86 7.07 -26.31
CA TRP A 481 14.71 6.82 -27.19
C TRP A 481 13.92 8.11 -27.36
N ASP A 482 13.99 8.74 -28.53
CA ASP A 482 13.43 10.06 -28.83
C ASP A 482 11.90 10.14 -28.62
N GLN A 483 11.18 9.05 -28.86
CA GLN A 483 9.73 8.96 -28.60
C GLN A 483 9.38 8.70 -27.13
N CYS A 484 10.36 8.40 -26.26
CA CYS A 484 10.13 8.34 -24.83
C CYS A 484 9.85 9.75 -24.29
N LEU A 485 8.86 9.91 -23.42
CA LEU A 485 8.63 11.18 -22.74
C LEU A 485 9.88 11.64 -21.95
N CYS A 486 10.59 10.70 -21.35
CA CYS A 486 11.82 10.94 -20.63
C CYS A 486 13.04 11.31 -21.54
N SER A 487 12.88 11.44 -22.86
CA SER A 487 13.91 11.98 -23.78
C SER A 487 13.96 13.50 -23.75
N ARG A 488 12.79 14.13 -23.59
CA ARG A 488 12.62 15.59 -23.54
C ARG A 488 12.63 16.14 -22.10
N HIS A 489 12.50 15.25 -21.12
CA HIS A 489 12.30 15.62 -19.74
C HIS A 489 13.18 14.79 -18.79
N LYS A 490 13.56 15.35 -17.63
CA LYS A 490 14.44 14.67 -16.66
C LYS A 490 13.74 13.46 -16.00
N PRO A 491 14.20 12.21 -16.17
CA PRO A 491 13.56 11.02 -15.64
C PRO A 491 13.37 11.09 -14.12
N ALA A 492 12.21 10.61 -13.65
CA ALA A 492 11.89 10.51 -12.22
C ALA A 492 12.25 9.14 -11.62
N HIS A 493 13.03 8.32 -12.33
CA HIS A 493 13.42 6.97 -11.95
C HIS A 493 14.86 6.69 -12.35
N ARG A 494 15.44 5.61 -11.81
CA ARG A 494 16.76 5.12 -12.21
C ARG A 494 16.78 4.80 -13.71
N MET A 495 17.87 5.19 -14.37
CA MET A 495 18.09 4.97 -15.80
C MET A 495 19.09 3.82 -15.99
N ARG A 496 18.95 3.08 -17.09
CA ARG A 496 19.82 1.98 -17.47
C ARG A 496 20.81 2.45 -18.52
N ILE A 497 22.10 2.36 -18.23
CA ILE A 497 23.16 2.63 -19.20
C ILE A 497 23.17 1.50 -20.25
N CYS A 498 23.36 1.87 -21.52
CA CYS A 498 23.58 0.88 -22.58
C CYS A 498 24.92 0.16 -22.33
N LYS A 499 24.87 -1.16 -22.07
CA LYS A 499 26.06 -1.98 -21.83
C LYS A 499 27.03 -2.09 -23.01
N GLY A 500 26.60 -1.72 -24.22
CA GLY A 500 27.45 -1.78 -25.41
C GLY A 500 28.36 -0.57 -25.57
N CYS A 501 27.78 0.63 -25.54
CA CYS A 501 28.54 1.87 -25.79
C CYS A 501 28.73 2.76 -24.57
N GLU A 502 27.98 2.54 -23.48
CA GLU A 502 27.97 3.35 -22.24
C GLU A 502 27.71 4.85 -22.41
N ARG A 503 27.36 5.29 -23.63
CA ARG A 503 27.14 6.70 -23.97
C ARG A 503 25.70 7.18 -23.85
N VAL A 504 24.76 6.25 -23.67
CA VAL A 504 23.33 6.57 -23.59
C VAL A 504 22.67 5.83 -22.44
N VAL A 505 21.58 6.39 -21.95
CA VAL A 505 20.75 5.77 -20.92
C VAL A 505 19.30 5.61 -21.36
N TYR A 506 18.61 4.65 -20.76
CA TYR A 506 17.22 4.32 -21.07
C TYR A 506 16.37 4.20 -19.81
N CYS A 507 15.09 4.50 -19.90
CA CYS A 507 14.17 4.29 -18.78
C CYS A 507 14.02 2.83 -18.37
N GLY A 508 14.24 1.91 -19.30
CA GLY A 508 14.02 0.49 -19.09
C GLY A 508 14.35 -0.31 -20.34
N LYS A 509 14.16 -1.64 -20.25
CA LYS A 509 14.37 -2.57 -21.38
C LYS A 509 13.52 -2.21 -22.59
N ARG A 510 12.29 -1.72 -22.39
CA ARG A 510 11.37 -1.32 -23.45
C ARG A 510 11.95 -0.19 -24.31
N CYS A 511 12.32 0.94 -23.70
CA CYS A 511 12.91 2.07 -24.43
C CYS A 511 14.23 1.68 -25.11
N GLN A 512 15.07 0.89 -24.44
CA GLN A 512 16.30 0.38 -25.04
C GLN A 512 16.01 -0.47 -26.29
N LYS A 513 15.04 -1.39 -26.21
CA LYS A 513 14.63 -2.23 -27.35
C LYS A 513 14.06 -1.40 -28.49
N SER A 514 13.18 -0.44 -28.21
CA SER A 514 12.60 0.44 -29.24
C SER A 514 13.66 1.31 -29.92
N ASP A 515 14.61 1.88 -29.18
CA ASP A 515 15.72 2.65 -29.76
C ASP A 515 16.70 1.75 -30.54
N TRP A 516 16.89 0.52 -30.09
CA TRP A 516 17.69 -0.48 -30.77
C TRP A 516 17.09 -0.90 -32.12
N GLU A 517 15.78 -1.11 -32.17
CA GLU A 517 15.06 -1.61 -33.35
C GLU A 517 14.70 -0.49 -34.33
N SER A 518 14.25 0.66 -33.82
CA SER A 518 13.64 1.73 -34.62
C SER A 518 14.37 3.08 -34.52
N GLY A 519 15.20 3.30 -33.49
CA GLY A 519 15.87 4.59 -33.24
C GLY A 519 17.28 4.70 -33.78
N GLY A 520 17.73 3.70 -34.55
CA GLY A 520 19.07 3.67 -35.11
C GLY A 520 20.19 3.57 -34.06
N HIS A 521 19.87 3.17 -32.83
CA HIS A 521 20.90 3.00 -31.81
C HIS A 521 21.80 1.80 -32.11
N ARG A 522 21.27 0.74 -32.73
CA ARG A 522 22.05 -0.45 -33.11
C ARG A 522 23.28 -0.08 -33.96
N GLU A 523 23.10 0.78 -34.96
CA GLU A 523 24.16 1.23 -35.87
C GLU A 523 25.12 2.22 -35.18
N ARG A 524 24.62 3.05 -34.26
CA ARG A 524 25.44 3.99 -33.48
C ARG A 524 26.28 3.26 -32.44
N CYS A 525 25.71 2.26 -31.76
CA CYS A 525 26.35 1.48 -30.71
C CYS A 525 27.51 0.65 -31.26
N ARG A 526 27.31 -0.04 -32.39
CA ARG A 526 28.36 -0.82 -33.07
C ARG A 526 29.60 -0.01 -33.44
N ARG A 527 29.43 1.26 -33.79
CA ARG A 527 30.55 2.16 -34.14
C ARG A 527 31.42 2.58 -32.95
N VAL A 528 30.91 2.43 -31.73
CA VAL A 528 31.60 2.84 -30.50
C VAL A 528 32.23 1.65 -29.79
N GLY A 529 31.67 0.46 -29.96
CA GLY A 529 32.20 -0.79 -29.38
C GLY A 529 33.29 -1.47 -30.22
N GLN A 530 33.72 -0.85 -31.32
CA GLN A 530 34.97 -1.17 -32.02
C GLN A 530 36.06 -0.24 -31.49
#